data_AF-A0A9X3YIF1-F1
#
_entry.id   AF-A0A9X3YIF1-F1
#
_cell.length_a   1.000
_cell.length_b   1.000
_cell.length_c   1.000
_cell.angle_alpha   90.00
_cell.angle_beta   90.00
_cell.angle_gamma   90.00
#
_symmetry.space_group_name_H-M   'P 1'
#
loop_
_entity.id
_entity.type
_entity.pdbx_description
1 polymer ?
#
loop_
_entity_poly.entity_id
_entity_poly.type
_entity_poly.pdbx_seq_one_letter_code
_entity_poly.pdbx_strand_id
1 'polypeptide(L)'
;MKANVTIKALSAAVLGLAGMAFAGSSMAQCAADPAQPTGAWSGKVVVGGGALAITTPGLKATACAASASINTGAGGLATAVVRDDTPAAETRYRFRFYLNTDALTGFGGVQGAQIFTANSTNPFPAVGGSTQILRIALVPGGATGKRLNFIAACNDPGVGYQCSSITPLAATGTVNVVEGEIVIGGAGTGKVNYWVNNNVAATATGTINLDNAAWTGVDTTFMGLSNATATFRTNQATKAVVFDEFDSRRQTFIGF
;
A
#
# COMPACT_ATOMS: atom_id res chain seq x y z
N MET A 1 -1.53 9.47 37.20
CA MET A 1 -0.16 9.62 36.67
C MET A 1 -0.04 8.80 35.40
N LYS A 2 0.43 9.41 34.31
CA LYS A 2 0.62 8.78 32.99
C LYS A 2 1.88 7.91 33.02
N ALA A 3 1.80 6.69 32.51
CA ALA A 3 2.97 5.89 32.13
C ALA A 3 3.02 5.83 30.60
N ASN A 4 3.98 6.55 30.02
CA ASN A 4 4.36 6.46 28.62
C ASN A 4 5.27 5.24 28.44
N VAL A 5 4.91 4.31 27.56
CA VAL A 5 5.83 3.27 27.09
C VAL A 5 6.23 3.60 25.66
N THR A 6 7.40 4.22 25.53
CA THR A 6 8.13 4.35 24.26
C THR A 6 8.85 3.04 23.98
N ILE A 7 8.48 2.33 22.90
CA ILE A 7 9.26 1.19 22.41
C ILE A 7 10.44 1.74 21.60
N LYS A 8 11.63 1.64 22.21
CA LYS A 8 12.93 1.90 21.57
C LYS A 8 13.21 0.85 20.50
N ALA A 9 13.83 1.30 19.42
CA ALA A 9 14.36 0.50 18.32
C ALA A 9 15.14 -0.73 18.82
N LEU A 10 14.79 -1.91 18.30
CA LEU A 10 15.65 -3.09 18.41
C LEU A 10 16.75 -2.98 17.34
N SER A 11 17.94 -2.57 17.78
CA SER A 11 19.19 -2.86 17.07
C SER A 11 19.58 -4.30 17.38
N ALA A 12 19.54 -5.18 16.37
CA ALA A 12 20.15 -6.50 16.44
C ALA A 12 21.47 -6.48 15.64
N ALA A 13 22.57 -6.37 16.37
CA ALA A 13 23.96 -6.51 15.94
C ALA A 13 24.72 -6.95 17.21
N VAL A 14 25.60 -7.94 17.31
CA VAL A 14 26.46 -8.75 16.43
C VAL A 14 26.98 -9.90 17.32
N LEU A 15 27.39 -11.07 16.79
CA LEU A 15 28.66 -11.74 17.16
C LEU A 15 28.85 -13.09 16.44
N GLY A 16 29.77 -13.09 15.49
CA GLY A 16 30.38 -14.26 14.85
C GLY A 16 31.68 -13.80 14.18
N LEU A 17 32.76 -13.73 14.98
CA LEU A 17 34.04 -13.11 14.69
C LEU A 17 34.99 -14.11 13.99
N ALA A 18 35.44 -13.85 12.76
CA ALA A 18 36.80 -14.13 12.26
C ALA A 18 36.98 -13.72 10.78
N GLY A 19 37.89 -12.76 10.51
CA GLY A 19 38.44 -12.52 9.17
C GLY A 19 38.46 -11.04 8.75
N MET A 20 39.51 -10.31 9.14
CA MET A 20 39.77 -8.93 8.71
C MET A 20 40.20 -8.86 7.23
N ALA A 21 39.42 -8.18 6.38
CA ALA A 21 39.86 -7.33 5.26
C ALA A 21 38.65 -6.81 4.46
N PHE A 22 38.76 -5.56 3.97
CA PHE A 22 37.79 -4.77 3.21
C PHE A 22 36.74 -3.98 4.01
N ALA A 23 37.11 -2.73 4.29
CA ALA A 23 36.16 -1.64 4.35
C ALA A 23 35.37 -1.56 3.03
N GLY A 24 34.04 -1.52 3.13
CA GLY A 24 33.16 -1.33 1.98
C GLY A 24 31.74 -1.74 2.30
N SER A 25 30.95 -0.80 2.85
CA SER A 25 29.48 -0.85 3.01
C SER A 25 28.92 -2.12 3.64
N SER A 26 28.38 -2.01 4.86
CA SER A 26 27.31 -2.90 5.32
C SER A 26 26.10 -2.71 4.39
N MET A 27 26.12 -3.34 3.22
CA MET A 27 24.93 -3.54 2.40
C MET A 27 24.00 -4.36 3.28
N ALA A 28 22.93 -3.76 3.81
CA ALA A 28 21.86 -4.52 4.43
C ALA A 28 21.38 -5.53 3.38
N GLN A 29 21.74 -6.80 3.56
CA GLN A 29 21.37 -7.84 2.61
C GLN A 29 19.86 -7.93 2.60
N CYS A 30 19.28 -7.76 1.40
CA CYS A 30 17.85 -7.84 1.24
C CYS A 30 17.34 -9.24 1.63
N ALA A 31 16.22 -9.28 2.35
CA ALA A 31 15.55 -10.53 2.64
C ALA A 31 15.21 -11.24 1.33
N ALA A 32 15.46 -12.54 1.25
CA ALA A 32 15.08 -13.34 0.10
C ALA A 32 13.55 -13.49 -0.04
N ASP A 33 12.82 -13.32 1.07
CA ASP A 33 11.37 -13.38 1.16
C ASP A 33 10.85 -12.11 1.84
N PRO A 34 9.80 -11.45 1.31
CA PRO A 34 9.18 -10.31 2.00
C PRO A 34 8.48 -10.70 3.32
N ALA A 35 8.05 -11.96 3.48
CA ALA A 35 7.32 -12.40 4.67
C ALA A 35 8.26 -12.93 5.77
N GLN A 36 7.75 -12.95 7.02
CA GLN A 36 8.40 -13.61 8.15
C GLN A 36 8.78 -15.08 7.83
N PRO A 37 9.87 -15.61 8.41
CA PRO A 37 10.66 -15.05 9.51
C PRO A 37 11.79 -14.10 9.10
N THR A 38 12.08 -13.95 7.80
CA THR A 38 13.23 -13.17 7.32
C THR A 38 12.86 -11.81 6.76
N GLY A 39 11.60 -11.63 6.33
CA GLY A 39 11.08 -10.37 5.83
C GLY A 39 10.22 -9.62 6.85
N ALA A 40 9.91 -8.35 6.55
CA ALA A 40 9.22 -7.44 7.45
C ALA A 40 7.69 -7.65 7.55
N TRP A 41 7.10 -8.41 6.62
CA TRP A 41 5.65 -8.54 6.49
C TRP A 41 5.09 -9.75 7.24
N SER A 42 3.91 -9.61 7.85
CA SER A 42 3.20 -10.71 8.55
C SER A 42 2.94 -11.90 7.63
N GLY A 43 2.75 -11.65 6.33
CA GLY A 43 2.65 -12.69 5.33
C GLY A 43 2.71 -12.18 3.90
N LYS A 44 2.51 -13.10 2.94
CA LYS A 44 2.34 -12.79 1.52
C LYS A 44 1.30 -13.70 0.89
N VAL A 45 0.68 -13.22 -0.19
CA VAL A 45 -0.24 -13.99 -1.02
C VAL A 45 0.19 -13.84 -2.47
N VAL A 46 0.60 -14.97 -3.08
CA VAL A 46 1.01 -15.04 -4.48
C VAL A 46 0.25 -16.19 -5.13
N VAL A 47 -0.75 -15.88 -5.95
CA VAL A 47 -1.65 -16.88 -6.56
C VAL A 47 -2.07 -16.47 -7.96
N GLY A 48 -2.57 -17.41 -8.75
CA GLY A 48 -3.24 -17.15 -10.03
C GLY A 48 -2.36 -16.51 -11.10
N GLY A 49 -1.03 -16.64 -10.99
CA GLY A 49 -0.06 -16.01 -11.88
C GLY A 49 0.42 -14.64 -11.42
N GLY A 50 0.15 -14.22 -10.17
CA GLY A 50 0.89 -13.12 -9.56
C GLY A 50 2.36 -13.47 -9.32
N ALA A 51 3.23 -12.47 -9.31
CA ALA A 51 4.62 -12.60 -8.94
C ALA A 51 5.03 -11.46 -7.99
N LEU A 52 5.76 -11.81 -6.94
CA LEU A 52 6.26 -10.89 -5.92
C LEU A 52 7.74 -11.20 -5.68
N ALA A 53 8.59 -10.19 -5.76
CA ALA A 53 10.03 -10.32 -5.58
C ALA A 53 10.59 -9.15 -4.77
N ILE A 54 11.69 -9.40 -4.05
CA ILE A 54 12.53 -8.33 -3.53
C ILE A 54 13.56 -7.97 -4.61
N THR A 55 13.74 -6.69 -4.86
CA THR A 55 14.57 -6.13 -5.93
C THR A 55 15.64 -5.21 -5.37
N THR A 56 16.77 -5.12 -6.07
CA THR A 56 17.90 -4.25 -5.73
C THR A 56 18.40 -3.53 -7.00
N PRO A 57 18.77 -2.24 -6.92
CA PRO A 57 18.61 -1.36 -5.77
C PRO A 57 17.13 -1.06 -5.47
N GLY A 58 16.84 -0.57 -4.27
CA GLY A 58 15.50 -0.09 -3.94
C GLY A 58 15.25 1.34 -4.45
N LEU A 59 14.11 1.90 -4.09
CA LEU A 59 13.73 3.26 -4.46
C LEU A 59 14.47 4.26 -3.55
N LYS A 60 14.73 5.48 -4.05
CA LYS A 60 15.31 6.56 -3.23
C LYS A 60 16.62 6.19 -2.50
N ALA A 61 17.45 5.35 -3.15
CA ALA A 61 18.73 4.87 -2.64
C ALA A 61 18.65 3.92 -1.42
N THR A 62 17.49 3.33 -1.15
CA THR A 62 17.39 2.19 -0.24
C THR A 62 18.06 0.95 -0.86
N ALA A 63 18.39 -0.02 0.00
CA ALA A 63 19.00 -1.27 -0.46
C ALA A 63 18.02 -2.17 -1.23
N CYS A 64 16.74 -2.18 -0.83
CA CYS A 64 15.77 -3.18 -1.23
C CYS A 64 14.42 -2.54 -1.52
N ALA A 65 13.70 -3.02 -2.53
CA ALA A 65 12.30 -2.69 -2.76
C ALA A 65 11.47 -3.94 -3.07
N ALA A 66 10.16 -3.88 -2.86
CA ALA A 66 9.23 -4.94 -3.24
C ALA A 66 8.68 -4.69 -4.66
N SER A 67 8.81 -5.65 -5.55
CA SER A 67 8.25 -5.60 -6.91
C SER A 67 7.10 -6.59 -7.03
N ALA A 68 5.94 -6.11 -7.47
CA ALA A 68 4.79 -6.95 -7.80
C ALA A 68 4.49 -6.86 -9.30
N SER A 69 4.20 -8.00 -9.92
CA SER A 69 3.76 -8.10 -11.31
C SER A 69 2.72 -9.20 -11.49
N ILE A 70 2.06 -9.22 -12.66
CA ILE A 70 1.15 -10.30 -13.04
C ILE A 70 1.70 -10.96 -14.31
N ASN A 71 1.85 -12.28 -14.30
CA ASN A 71 2.44 -13.03 -15.39
C ASN A 71 1.53 -13.07 -16.64
N THR A 72 2.14 -13.31 -17.80
CA THR A 72 1.40 -13.55 -19.04
C THR A 72 0.44 -14.73 -18.88
N GLY A 73 -0.81 -14.57 -19.34
CA GLY A 73 -1.84 -15.61 -19.25
C GLY A 73 -2.49 -15.75 -17.86
N ALA A 74 -2.19 -14.86 -16.91
CA ALA A 74 -2.77 -14.92 -15.58
C ALA A 74 -4.30 -14.71 -15.56
N GLY A 75 -4.97 -15.48 -14.70
CA GLY A 75 -6.43 -15.48 -14.54
C GLY A 75 -6.95 -14.29 -13.74
N GLY A 76 -8.28 -14.18 -13.60
CA GLY A 76 -8.94 -13.10 -12.85
C GLY A 76 -8.57 -13.01 -11.36
N LEU A 77 -8.06 -14.10 -10.80
CA LEU A 77 -7.66 -14.22 -9.39
C LEU A 77 -6.17 -13.91 -9.17
N ALA A 78 -5.44 -13.47 -10.20
CA ALA A 78 -4.03 -13.14 -10.09
C ALA A 78 -3.78 -12.11 -8.99
N THR A 79 -2.96 -12.50 -8.02
CA THR A 79 -2.68 -11.70 -6.82
C THR A 79 -1.22 -11.88 -6.42
N ALA A 80 -0.56 -10.77 -6.11
CA ALA A 80 0.81 -10.70 -5.62
C ALA A 80 0.89 -9.57 -4.59
N VAL A 81 0.61 -9.88 -3.33
CA VAL A 81 0.56 -8.90 -2.24
C VAL A 81 1.32 -9.37 -1.02
N VAL A 82 1.87 -8.42 -0.27
CA VAL A 82 2.31 -8.59 1.11
C VAL A 82 1.17 -8.21 2.06
N ARG A 83 1.19 -8.77 3.27
CA ARG A 83 0.17 -8.61 4.30
C ARG A 83 0.79 -8.10 5.60
N ASP A 84 0.15 -7.13 6.22
CA ASP A 84 0.49 -6.59 7.54
C ASP A 84 -0.73 -6.70 8.47
N ASP A 85 -0.55 -7.41 9.59
CA ASP A 85 -1.54 -7.67 10.64
C ASP A 85 -1.30 -6.84 11.91
N THR A 86 -0.27 -5.98 11.92
CA THR A 86 0.02 -5.10 13.05
C THR A 86 -1.03 -4.03 13.37
N PRO A 87 -1.92 -3.60 12.45
CA PRO A 87 -2.98 -2.65 12.80
C PRO A 87 -3.89 -3.18 13.90
N ALA A 88 -4.39 -4.42 13.84
CA ALA A 88 -5.17 -5.03 14.93
C ALA A 88 -6.33 -4.14 15.45
N ALA A 89 -7.29 -3.84 14.56
CA ALA A 89 -8.49 -3.02 14.76
C ALA A 89 -8.23 -1.53 15.14
N GLU A 90 -7.29 -0.87 14.47
CA GLU A 90 -7.01 0.56 14.68
C GLU A 90 -8.10 1.47 14.11
N THR A 91 -8.69 2.29 14.99
CA THR A 91 -9.71 3.29 14.60
C THR A 91 -9.12 4.51 13.92
N ARG A 92 -7.81 4.73 14.08
CA ARG A 92 -7.04 5.66 13.25
C ARG A 92 -5.81 4.93 12.74
N TYR A 93 -5.70 4.84 11.42
CA TYR A 93 -4.61 4.13 10.77
C TYR A 93 -3.97 5.01 9.72
N ARG A 94 -2.65 5.14 9.79
CA ARG A 94 -1.87 5.94 8.85
C ARG A 94 -0.81 5.07 8.20
N PHE A 95 -0.60 5.26 6.91
CA PHE A 95 0.36 4.51 6.12
C PHE A 95 1.06 5.42 5.13
N ARG A 96 2.29 5.07 4.76
CA ARG A 96 3.06 5.73 3.71
C ARG A 96 3.89 4.70 2.97
N PHE A 97 4.00 4.84 1.65
CA PHE A 97 4.93 4.07 0.83
C PHE A 97 5.39 4.86 -0.38
N TYR A 98 6.55 4.50 -0.91
CA TYR A 98 7.00 4.92 -2.23
C TYR A 98 6.44 3.98 -3.30
N LEU A 99 6.17 4.54 -4.47
CA LEU A 99 5.57 3.87 -5.61
C LEU A 99 6.28 4.26 -6.91
N ASN A 100 6.78 3.27 -7.64
CA ASN A 100 7.24 3.43 -9.01
C ASN A 100 6.39 2.57 -9.96
N THR A 101 5.85 3.21 -11.00
CA THR A 101 4.99 2.58 -12.02
C THR A 101 5.54 2.75 -13.43
N ASP A 102 6.81 3.12 -13.57
CA ASP A 102 7.44 3.48 -14.85
C ASP A 102 7.50 2.32 -15.83
N ALA A 103 7.61 1.08 -15.34
CA ALA A 103 7.58 -0.09 -16.19
C ALA A 103 6.24 -0.24 -16.95
N LEU A 104 5.15 0.37 -16.45
CA LEU A 104 3.87 0.37 -17.13
C LEU A 104 3.87 1.33 -18.32
N THR A 105 3.79 0.76 -19.52
CA THR A 105 3.78 1.48 -20.80
C THR A 105 2.44 1.30 -21.52
N GLY A 106 1.97 2.33 -22.23
CA GLY A 106 0.67 2.29 -22.91
C GLY A 106 -0.51 2.11 -21.94
N PHE A 107 -0.39 2.66 -20.74
CA PHE A 107 -1.40 2.54 -19.70
C PHE A 107 -2.61 3.43 -20.00
N GLY A 108 -3.72 2.84 -20.44
CA GLY A 108 -4.87 3.55 -21.01
C GLY A 108 -6.15 2.73 -21.00
N GLY A 109 -7.28 3.36 -21.35
CA GLY A 109 -8.58 2.69 -21.45
C GLY A 109 -9.10 2.20 -20.09
N VAL A 110 -9.54 0.94 -20.04
CA VAL A 110 -10.09 0.29 -18.83
C VAL A 110 -9.05 -0.53 -18.05
N GLN A 111 -7.76 -0.27 -18.26
CA GLN A 111 -6.70 -0.93 -17.49
C GLN A 111 -6.74 -0.47 -16.03
N GLY A 112 -6.41 -1.35 -15.09
CA GLY A 112 -6.33 -1.00 -13.68
C GLY A 112 -6.05 -2.20 -12.79
N ALA A 113 -5.47 -1.93 -11.62
CA ALA A 113 -5.16 -2.92 -10.59
C ALA A 113 -5.20 -2.27 -9.21
N GLN A 114 -5.55 -3.05 -8.18
CA GLN A 114 -5.46 -2.61 -6.79
C GLN A 114 -4.02 -2.68 -6.33
N ILE A 115 -3.55 -1.63 -5.66
CA ILE A 115 -2.18 -1.54 -5.15
C ILE A 115 -2.07 -1.58 -3.63
N PHE A 116 -3.14 -1.18 -2.96
CA PHE A 116 -3.22 -1.17 -1.51
C PHE A 116 -4.65 -1.36 -1.06
N THR A 117 -4.85 -2.13 0.00
CA THR A 117 -6.15 -2.32 0.64
C THR A 117 -5.98 -2.33 2.16
N ALA A 118 -6.83 -1.60 2.87
CA ALA A 118 -6.99 -1.68 4.32
C ALA A 118 -8.37 -2.26 4.64
N ASN A 119 -8.38 -3.34 5.41
CA ASN A 119 -9.57 -4.11 5.73
C ASN A 119 -9.91 -4.04 7.22
N SER A 120 -11.19 -4.08 7.53
CA SER A 120 -11.70 -4.43 8.85
C SER A 120 -11.66 -5.93 9.10
N THR A 121 -11.79 -6.33 10.36
CA THR A 121 -11.98 -7.73 10.75
C THR A 121 -13.30 -8.30 10.19
N ASN A 122 -14.37 -7.51 10.27
CA ASN A 122 -15.72 -7.95 9.89
C ASN A 122 -16.27 -7.13 8.72
N PRO A 123 -16.94 -7.76 7.74
CA PRO A 123 -17.55 -7.03 6.64
C PRO A 123 -18.73 -6.19 7.12
N PHE A 124 -18.96 -5.05 6.46
CA PHE A 124 -20.18 -4.29 6.62
C PHE A 124 -20.81 -3.93 5.26
N PRO A 125 -22.15 -4.01 5.14
CA PRO A 125 -23.09 -4.69 6.04
C PRO A 125 -22.74 -6.19 6.21
N ALA A 126 -23.17 -6.81 7.32
CA ALA A 126 -22.78 -8.20 7.62
C ALA A 126 -23.16 -9.20 6.52
N VAL A 127 -24.25 -8.93 5.79
CA VAL A 127 -24.69 -9.72 4.64
C VAL A 127 -24.43 -8.92 3.37
N GLY A 128 -23.64 -9.49 2.45
CA GLY A 128 -23.33 -8.88 1.14
C GLY A 128 -22.40 -7.67 1.19
N GLY A 129 -21.86 -7.33 2.35
CA GLY A 129 -20.92 -6.22 2.51
C GLY A 129 -19.46 -6.59 2.25
N SER A 130 -18.58 -5.63 2.56
CA SER A 130 -17.15 -5.71 2.28
C SER A 130 -16.35 -5.44 3.55
N THR A 131 -15.21 -6.11 3.70
CA THR A 131 -14.21 -5.76 4.73
C THR A 131 -13.35 -4.56 4.31
N GLN A 132 -13.35 -4.18 3.02
CA GLN A 132 -12.48 -3.12 2.50
C GLN A 132 -12.93 -1.75 3.02
N ILE A 133 -12.18 -1.17 3.96
CA ILE A 133 -12.38 0.21 4.44
C ILE A 133 -11.81 1.20 3.43
N LEU A 134 -10.61 0.92 2.94
CA LEU A 134 -9.95 1.71 1.91
C LEU A 134 -9.32 0.77 0.89
N ARG A 135 -9.47 1.12 -0.38
CA ARG A 135 -8.75 0.54 -1.50
C ARG A 135 -8.13 1.64 -2.33
N ILE A 136 -6.88 1.46 -2.72
CA ILE A 136 -6.20 2.31 -3.68
C ILE A 136 -5.98 1.50 -4.95
N ALA A 137 -6.50 2.00 -6.06
CA ALA A 137 -6.32 1.40 -7.37
C ALA A 137 -5.49 2.31 -8.27
N LEU A 138 -4.55 1.71 -9.00
CA LEU A 138 -3.85 2.37 -10.10
C LEU A 138 -4.73 2.32 -11.34
N VAL A 139 -5.04 3.48 -11.91
CA VAL A 139 -5.93 3.63 -13.06
C VAL A 139 -5.36 4.63 -14.08
N PRO A 140 -5.66 4.48 -15.39
CA PRO A 140 -5.11 5.35 -16.41
C PRO A 140 -5.75 6.74 -16.37
N GLY A 141 -5.09 7.70 -17.01
CA GLY A 141 -5.58 9.06 -17.26
C GLY A 141 -4.83 10.14 -16.50
N GLY A 142 -5.39 11.35 -16.47
CA GLY A 142 -4.71 12.53 -15.92
C GLY A 142 -3.57 13.03 -16.81
N ALA A 143 -2.96 14.15 -16.43
CA ALA A 143 -1.90 14.81 -17.21
C ALA A 143 -0.65 13.92 -17.42
N THR A 144 -0.46 12.92 -16.56
CA THR A 144 0.71 12.04 -16.52
C THR A 144 0.41 10.62 -17.04
N GLY A 145 -0.84 10.36 -17.46
CA GLY A 145 -1.30 9.06 -17.94
C GLY A 145 -1.60 8.03 -16.85
N LYS A 146 -1.24 8.29 -15.58
CA LYS A 146 -1.45 7.40 -14.44
C LYS A 146 -2.04 8.17 -13.26
N ARG A 147 -3.00 7.57 -12.57
CA ARG A 147 -3.69 8.15 -11.41
C ARG A 147 -3.90 7.10 -10.33
N LEU A 148 -4.06 7.56 -9.10
CA LEU A 148 -4.56 6.74 -8.01
C LEU A 148 -6.03 7.06 -7.77
N ASN A 149 -6.85 6.02 -7.71
CA ASN A 149 -8.23 6.08 -7.28
C ASN A 149 -8.33 5.53 -5.85
N PHE A 150 -8.60 6.43 -4.90
CA PHE A 150 -8.88 6.11 -3.51
C PHE A 150 -10.37 5.83 -3.40
N ILE A 151 -10.72 4.61 -2.98
CA ILE A 151 -12.09 4.13 -2.87
C ILE A 151 -12.28 3.69 -1.42
N ALA A 152 -13.06 4.46 -0.68
CA ALA A 152 -13.32 4.23 0.73
C ALA A 152 -14.76 3.75 0.94
N ALA A 153 -14.94 2.88 1.94
CA ALA A 153 -16.26 2.52 2.43
C ALA A 153 -16.95 3.75 3.03
N CYS A 154 -18.16 4.04 2.58
CA CYS A 154 -19.01 5.07 3.17
C CYS A 154 -20.44 4.56 3.29
N ASN A 155 -21.15 4.98 4.33
CA ASN A 155 -22.53 4.61 4.57
C ASN A 155 -23.51 5.45 3.72
N ASP A 156 -23.32 5.42 2.39
CA ASP A 156 -24.22 6.07 1.44
C ASP A 156 -24.68 5.05 0.38
N PRO A 157 -25.95 4.58 0.46
CA PRO A 157 -26.49 3.62 -0.50
C PRO A 157 -26.60 4.18 -1.92
N GLY A 158 -26.69 5.51 -2.08
CA GLY A 158 -26.78 6.17 -3.40
C GLY A 158 -25.52 6.02 -4.24
N VAL A 159 -24.38 5.73 -3.61
CA VAL A 159 -23.10 5.45 -4.26
C VAL A 159 -22.62 4.01 -4.05
N GLY A 160 -23.54 3.10 -3.70
CA GLY A 160 -23.22 1.68 -3.50
C GLY A 160 -22.27 1.44 -2.33
N TYR A 161 -22.35 2.28 -1.30
CA TYR A 161 -21.49 2.27 -0.11
C TYR A 161 -20.00 2.52 -0.39
N GLN A 162 -19.67 3.17 -1.51
CA GLN A 162 -18.29 3.47 -1.91
C GLN A 162 -18.16 4.93 -2.32
N CYS A 163 -17.31 5.65 -1.60
CA CYS A 163 -16.97 7.03 -1.89
C CYS A 163 -15.55 7.04 -2.49
N SER A 164 -15.36 7.78 -3.58
CA SER A 164 -14.07 7.76 -4.29
C SER A 164 -13.52 9.14 -4.57
N SER A 165 -12.19 9.20 -4.66
CA SER A 165 -11.44 10.39 -5.02
C SER A 165 -10.22 10.01 -5.83
N ILE A 166 -9.95 10.75 -6.89
CA ILE A 166 -8.88 10.47 -7.84
C ILE A 166 -7.85 11.60 -7.81
N THR A 167 -6.57 11.23 -7.83
CA THR A 167 -5.47 12.17 -7.98
C THR A 167 -4.45 11.67 -9.00
N PRO A 168 -3.88 12.53 -9.85
CA PRO A 168 -2.80 12.14 -10.74
C PRO A 168 -1.53 11.76 -9.97
N LEU A 169 -0.77 10.81 -10.53
CA LEU A 169 0.63 10.59 -10.15
C LEU A 169 1.51 11.61 -10.86
N ALA A 170 2.76 11.76 -10.41
CA ALA A 170 3.78 12.50 -11.15
C ALA A 170 4.11 11.83 -12.50
N ALA A 171 4.79 12.57 -13.37
CA ALA A 171 5.21 12.06 -14.67
C ALA A 171 6.18 10.87 -14.53
N THR A 172 6.28 10.09 -15.61
CA THR A 172 7.19 8.93 -15.69
C THR A 172 8.63 9.36 -15.38
N GLY A 173 9.38 8.51 -14.68
CA GLY A 173 10.74 8.80 -14.19
C GLY A 173 10.78 9.41 -12.79
N THR A 174 9.62 9.56 -12.14
CA THR A 174 9.51 10.06 -10.77
C THR A 174 8.98 8.97 -9.83
N VAL A 175 9.72 8.71 -8.76
CA VAL A 175 9.20 7.89 -7.65
C VAL A 175 8.13 8.71 -6.91
N ASN A 176 6.94 8.15 -6.79
CA ASN A 176 5.82 8.80 -6.12
C ASN A 176 5.81 8.44 -4.63
N VAL A 177 5.35 9.36 -3.78
CA VAL A 177 5.02 9.05 -2.38
C VAL A 177 3.51 9.05 -2.23
N VAL A 178 3.00 8.01 -1.59
CA VAL A 178 1.59 7.90 -1.22
C VAL A 178 1.53 7.78 0.28
N GLU A 179 0.88 8.74 0.92
CA GLU A 179 0.54 8.69 2.34
C GLU A 179 -0.98 8.80 2.50
N GLY A 180 -1.54 8.03 3.43
CA GLY A 180 -2.96 8.05 3.73
C GLY A 180 -3.23 7.95 5.22
N GLU A 181 -4.31 8.59 5.65
CA GLU A 181 -4.86 8.52 7.00
C GLU A 181 -6.32 8.08 6.90
N ILE A 182 -6.65 7.00 7.58
CA ILE A 182 -8.00 6.50 7.76
C ILE A 182 -8.43 6.85 9.18
N VAL A 183 -9.57 7.53 9.32
CA VAL A 183 -10.23 7.78 10.59
C VAL A 183 -11.60 7.11 10.54
N ILE A 184 -11.82 6.16 11.44
CA ILE A 184 -13.11 5.52 11.65
C ILE A 184 -14.00 6.45 12.47
N GLY A 185 -15.20 6.70 11.98
CA GLY A 185 -16.18 7.53 12.65
C GLY A 185 -17.53 7.54 11.93
N GLY A 186 -18.54 8.08 12.61
CA GLY A 186 -19.84 8.33 12.01
C GLY A 186 -19.80 9.50 11.02
N ALA A 187 -20.94 9.83 10.43
CA ALA A 187 -21.09 10.99 9.56
C ALA A 187 -20.45 12.26 10.16
N GLY A 188 -19.59 12.91 9.37
CA GLY A 188 -18.87 14.14 9.78
C GLY A 188 -17.64 13.93 10.66
N THR A 189 -17.35 12.69 11.08
CA THR A 189 -16.18 12.35 11.91
C THR A 189 -15.26 11.32 11.25
N GLY A 190 -15.84 10.41 10.45
CA GLY A 190 -15.10 9.48 9.60
C GLY A 190 -14.51 10.19 8.39
N LYS A 191 -13.27 9.85 8.05
CA LYS A 191 -12.61 10.41 6.86
C LYS A 191 -11.44 9.57 6.38
N VAL A 192 -11.11 9.73 5.11
CA VAL A 192 -9.82 9.36 4.55
C VAL A 192 -9.15 10.62 4.02
N ASN A 193 -8.00 10.97 4.60
CA ASN A 193 -7.11 11.98 4.01
C ASN A 193 -6.00 11.26 3.25
N TYR A 194 -5.55 11.83 2.15
CA TYR A 194 -4.39 11.31 1.43
C TYR A 194 -3.50 12.43 0.90
N TRP A 195 -2.21 12.13 0.85
CA TRP A 195 -1.16 12.98 0.32
C TRP A 195 -0.42 12.19 -0.75
N VAL A 196 -0.48 12.68 -1.98
CA VAL A 196 0.28 12.10 -3.10
C VAL A 196 1.27 13.14 -3.56
N ASN A 197 2.57 12.82 -3.41
CA ASN A 197 3.69 13.73 -3.69
C ASN A 197 3.58 15.07 -2.94
N ASN A 198 3.03 15.05 -1.73
CA ASN A 198 2.77 16.23 -0.93
C ASN A 198 3.23 15.99 0.51
N ASN A 199 4.20 16.79 0.97
CA ASN A 199 4.81 16.63 2.29
C ASN A 199 4.26 17.61 3.34
N VAL A 200 3.12 18.25 3.07
CA VAL A 200 2.54 19.26 3.97
C VAL A 200 1.33 18.65 4.68
N ALA A 201 1.52 18.28 5.94
CA ALA A 201 0.51 17.62 6.77
C ALA A 201 -0.84 18.36 6.84
N ALA A 202 -0.81 19.69 6.87
CA ALA A 202 -2.02 20.51 6.99
C ALA A 202 -2.88 20.55 5.71
N THR A 203 -2.32 20.19 4.56
CA THR A 203 -2.98 20.31 3.25
C THR A 203 -2.94 18.98 2.55
N ALA A 204 -3.94 18.13 2.80
CA ALA A 204 -4.07 16.87 2.07
C ALA A 204 -4.24 17.11 0.56
N THR A 205 -3.72 16.20 -0.26
CA THR A 205 -4.01 16.20 -1.71
C THR A 205 -5.50 15.98 -1.95
N GLY A 206 -6.15 15.17 -1.11
CA GLY A 206 -7.60 15.09 -1.07
C GLY A 206 -8.11 14.47 0.22
N THR A 207 -9.41 14.66 0.43
CA THR A 207 -10.15 14.15 1.57
C THR A 207 -11.45 13.52 1.08
N ILE A 208 -11.76 12.33 1.58
CA ILE A 208 -13.05 11.68 1.44
C ILE A 208 -13.70 11.71 2.81
N ASN A 209 -14.84 12.40 2.96
CA ASN A 209 -15.63 12.37 4.19
C ASN A 209 -16.52 11.13 4.19
N LEU A 210 -16.60 10.43 5.32
CA LEU A 210 -17.20 9.10 5.40
C LEU A 210 -18.09 9.00 6.65
N ASP A 211 -19.05 8.09 6.55
CA ASP A 211 -19.62 7.41 7.71
C ASP A 211 -19.20 5.94 7.59
N ASN A 212 -18.21 5.53 8.38
CA ASN A 212 -17.58 4.21 8.32
C ASN A 212 -17.46 3.57 9.72
N ALA A 213 -18.21 4.07 10.70
CA ALA A 213 -18.18 3.60 12.09
C ALA A 213 -18.41 2.08 12.20
N ALA A 214 -19.24 1.53 11.31
CA ALA A 214 -19.62 0.13 11.33
C ALA A 214 -18.49 -0.85 10.96
N TRP A 215 -17.40 -0.37 10.35
CA TRP A 215 -16.22 -1.19 10.05
C TRP A 215 -15.28 -1.38 11.26
N THR A 216 -15.51 -0.69 12.38
CA THR A 216 -14.85 -0.86 13.69
C THR A 216 -13.34 -0.59 13.78
N GLY A 217 -12.59 -0.59 12.68
CA GLY A 217 -11.14 -0.40 12.71
C GLY A 217 -10.44 -1.07 11.53
N VAL A 218 -9.24 -0.60 11.20
CA VAL A 218 -8.34 -1.28 10.26
C VAL A 218 -7.63 -2.40 11.01
N ASP A 219 -7.81 -3.63 10.54
CA ASP A 219 -7.26 -4.84 11.15
C ASP A 219 -6.09 -5.40 10.34
N THR A 220 -6.25 -5.45 9.02
CA THR A 220 -5.26 -6.00 8.12
C THR A 220 -5.06 -5.08 6.92
N THR A 221 -3.83 -5.01 6.43
CA THR A 221 -3.53 -4.32 5.18
C THR A 221 -2.80 -5.20 4.19
N PHE A 222 -3.02 -4.92 2.91
CA PHE A 222 -2.38 -5.60 1.80
C PHE A 222 -1.76 -4.55 0.87
N MET A 223 -0.53 -4.81 0.42
CA MET A 223 0.16 -3.96 -0.56
C MET A 223 0.74 -4.83 -1.67
N GLY A 224 0.66 -4.40 -2.92
CA GLY A 224 1.18 -5.15 -4.07
C GLY A 224 0.29 -5.01 -5.30
N LEU A 225 -0.06 -6.10 -5.97
CA LEU A 225 -1.02 -6.11 -7.07
C LEU A 225 -2.12 -7.15 -6.85
N SER A 226 -3.37 -6.74 -6.94
CA SER A 226 -4.53 -7.63 -6.89
C SER A 226 -5.70 -7.07 -7.69
N ASN A 227 -6.71 -7.91 -7.94
CA ASN A 227 -7.94 -7.57 -8.67
C ASN A 227 -7.69 -6.72 -9.93
N ALA A 228 -6.71 -7.14 -10.72
CA ALA A 228 -6.37 -6.47 -11.96
C ALA A 228 -7.43 -6.77 -13.02
N THR A 229 -7.83 -5.74 -13.77
CA THR A 229 -8.72 -5.86 -14.93
C THR A 229 -8.14 -6.79 -15.99
N ALA A 230 -8.99 -7.41 -16.82
CA ALA A 230 -8.52 -8.31 -17.89
C ALA A 230 -7.54 -7.61 -18.83
N THR A 231 -7.82 -6.36 -19.20
CA THR A 231 -6.94 -5.55 -20.06
C THR A 231 -5.62 -5.20 -19.38
N PHE A 232 -5.59 -4.98 -18.05
CA PHE A 232 -4.33 -4.82 -17.33
C PHE A 232 -3.49 -6.09 -17.41
N ARG A 233 -4.09 -7.27 -17.13
CA ARG A 233 -3.36 -8.54 -17.15
C ARG A 233 -2.80 -8.88 -18.53
N THR A 234 -3.50 -8.50 -19.59
CA THR A 234 -3.01 -8.69 -20.97
C THR A 234 -1.94 -7.68 -21.37
N ASN A 235 -2.18 -6.38 -21.15
CA ASN A 235 -1.34 -5.32 -21.72
C ASN A 235 -0.15 -4.94 -20.82
N GLN A 236 -0.24 -5.26 -19.53
CA GLN A 236 0.79 -4.99 -18.53
C GLN A 236 1.37 -6.27 -17.92
N ALA A 237 1.23 -7.41 -18.61
CA ALA A 237 1.86 -8.65 -18.22
C ALA A 237 3.37 -8.44 -17.97
N THR A 238 3.88 -9.06 -16.91
CA THR A 238 5.27 -9.07 -16.43
C THR A 238 5.90 -7.71 -16.08
N LYS A 239 5.18 -6.61 -16.29
CA LYS A 239 5.65 -5.27 -15.90
C LYS A 239 5.47 -5.06 -14.41
N ALA A 240 6.56 -4.72 -13.75
CA ALA A 240 6.60 -4.53 -12.32
C ALA A 240 6.00 -3.18 -11.88
N VAL A 241 5.25 -3.22 -10.79
CA VAL A 241 5.00 -2.05 -9.94
C VAL A 241 5.86 -2.21 -8.69
N VAL A 242 6.68 -1.21 -8.41
CA VAL A 242 7.68 -1.26 -7.34
C VAL A 242 7.22 -0.41 -6.18
N PHE A 243 7.30 -0.99 -4.98
CA PHE A 243 6.92 -0.41 -3.70
C PHE A 243 8.11 -0.39 -2.77
N ASP A 244 8.23 0.65 -1.95
CA ASP A 244 9.32 0.76 -0.99
C ASP A 244 8.95 1.61 0.23
N GLU A 245 9.74 1.48 1.30
CA GLU A 245 9.60 2.16 2.59
C GLU A 245 8.14 2.28 3.06
N PHE A 246 7.49 1.12 3.18
CA PHE A 246 6.20 1.06 3.85
C PHE A 246 6.38 1.38 5.33
N ASP A 247 5.72 2.43 5.80
CA ASP A 247 5.64 2.82 7.21
C ASP A 247 4.16 2.93 7.58
N SER A 248 3.76 2.30 8.68
CA SER A 248 2.42 2.40 9.24
C SER A 248 2.48 2.88 10.69
N ARG A 249 1.59 3.83 11.02
CA ARG A 249 1.54 4.47 12.34
C ARG A 249 0.09 4.69 12.77
N ARG A 250 -0.11 4.79 14.08
CA ARG A 250 -1.44 5.00 14.65
C ARG A 250 -1.95 6.44 14.44
N GLN A 251 -1.11 7.48 14.54
CA GLN A 251 -1.61 8.86 14.55
C GLN A 251 -0.69 9.94 13.95
N THR A 252 0.63 9.77 13.91
CA THR A 252 1.56 10.85 13.55
C THR A 252 1.79 10.94 12.04
N PHE A 253 1.80 12.17 11.50
CA PHE A 253 2.24 12.45 10.14
C PHE A 253 3.59 11.78 9.86
N ILE A 254 3.71 11.07 8.75
CA ILE A 254 4.95 10.34 8.41
C ILE A 254 5.87 11.28 7.64
N GLY A 255 5.39 11.82 6.53
CA GLY A 255 6.17 12.72 5.68
C GLY A 255 7.31 12.02 4.93
N PHE A 256 8.07 12.81 4.17
CA PHE A 256 9.20 12.34 3.38
C PHE A 256 10.19 13.46 2.99
#